data_AF-A0A522PSG2-F1
#
_entry.id   AF-A0A522PSG2-F1
#
_cell.length_a   1.000
_cell.length_b   1.000
_cell.length_c   1.000
_cell.angle_alpha   90.00
_cell.angle_beta   90.00
_cell.angle_gamma   90.00
#
_symmetry.space_group_name_H-M   'P 1'
#
loop_
_entity.id
_entity.type
_entity.pdbx_description
1 polymer ?
#
loop_
_entity_poly.entity_id
_entity_poly.type
_entity_poly.pdbx_seq_one_letter_code
_entity_poly.pdbx_strand_id
1 'polypeptide(L)' 'MKKWIMGIVAIGLAAGGPTGIMLTRNTEQAAPPKTDAVEFHEGQMFPTLILPRLRDGRPGSVADFRGKKLILHIFASW' A
#
# COMPACT_ATOMS: atom_id res chain seq x y z
N MET A 1 -4.65 -11.07 -54.49
CA MET A 1 -5.91 -10.62 -55.11
C MET A 1 -6.29 -9.27 -54.51
N LYS A 2 -6.92 -8.45 -55.35
CA LYS A 2 -6.98 -6.98 -55.38
C LYS A 2 -7.66 -6.36 -54.14
N LYS A 3 -7.02 -5.33 -53.56
CA LYS A 3 -7.48 -4.49 -52.44
C LYS A 3 -8.57 -3.52 -52.93
N TRP A 4 -9.61 -3.34 -52.13
CA TRP A 4 -10.70 -2.38 -52.34
C TRP A 4 -10.37 -0.99 -51.73
N ILE A 5 -10.15 -0.03 -52.62
CA ILE A 5 -10.78 1.31 -52.80
C ILE A 5 -11.31 2.12 -51.58
N MET A 6 -10.95 3.42 -51.63
CA MET A 6 -11.59 4.68 -51.13
C MET A 6 -11.72 4.85 -49.62
N GLY A 7 -10.98 5.79 -49.01
CA GLY A 7 -11.26 7.24 -49.05
C GLY A 7 -11.44 7.65 -47.58
N ILE A 8 -10.96 8.75 -47.03
CA ILE A 8 -11.03 10.14 -47.46
C ILE A 8 -9.86 10.87 -46.76
N VAL A 9 -9.22 11.77 -47.50
CA VAL A 9 -8.32 12.79 -46.99
C VAL A 9 -9.16 13.80 -46.20
N ALA A 10 -8.89 13.93 -44.89
CA ALA A 10 -9.22 15.14 -44.14
C ALA A 10 -7.92 15.68 -43.54
N ILE A 11 -7.30 16.60 -44.28
CA ILE A 11 -6.23 17.46 -43.78
C ILE A 11 -6.89 18.46 -42.84
N GLY A 12 -6.81 18.18 -41.54
CA GLY A 12 -7.01 19.16 -40.48
C GLY A 12 -5.65 19.62 -39.98
N LEU A 13 -5.05 20.57 -40.69
CA LEU A 13 -3.83 21.25 -40.26
C LEU A 13 -4.24 22.31 -39.21
N ALA A 14 -4.22 21.95 -37.93
CA ALA A 14 -4.28 22.91 -36.83
C ALA A 14 -2.87 23.07 -36.25
N ALA A 15 -2.30 24.24 -36.50
CA ALA A 15 -1.00 24.68 -36.02
C ALA A 15 -0.99 24.85 -34.50
N GLY A 16 0.11 24.45 -33.85
CA GLY A 16 0.50 24.97 -32.54
C GLY A 16 0.93 23.92 -31.51
N GLY A 17 2.25 23.82 -31.29
CA GLY A 17 2.84 23.36 -30.03
C GLY A 17 3.78 22.15 -30.14
N PRO A 18 5.09 22.32 -29.94
CA PRO A 18 5.99 21.20 -29.73
C PRO A 18 5.89 20.70 -28.27
N THR A 19 6.14 19.41 -28.09
CA THR A 19 6.63 18.79 -26.84
C THR A 19 5.69 18.79 -25.63
N GLY A 20 4.72 17.88 -25.65
CA GLY A 20 4.20 17.26 -24.44
C GLY A 20 4.79 15.86 -24.30
N ILE A 21 5.93 15.70 -23.61
CA ILE A 21 6.42 14.39 -23.20
C ILE A 21 5.46 13.90 -22.13
N MET A 22 4.48 13.10 -22.53
CA MET A 22 3.56 12.44 -21.62
C MET A 22 4.39 11.40 -20.84
N LEU A 23 4.87 11.75 -19.64
CA LEU A 23 5.40 10.77 -18.71
C LEU A 23 4.26 9.84 -18.31
N THR A 24 4.18 8.70 -18.97
CA THR A 24 3.52 7.51 -18.42
C THR A 24 4.25 7.16 -17.12
N ARG A 25 3.73 7.64 -15.98
CA ARG A 25 4.03 7.02 -14.69
C ARG A 25 3.54 5.59 -14.79
N ASN A 26 4.45 4.65 -14.99
CA ASN A 26 4.24 3.28 -14.55
C ASN A 26 4.05 3.36 -13.04
N THR A 27 2.81 3.48 -12.58
CA THR A 27 2.44 3.10 -11.22
C THR A 27 2.52 1.59 -11.15
N GLU A 28 3.74 1.08 -11.11
CA GLU A 28 4.00 -0.25 -10.59
C GLU A 28 3.64 -0.15 -9.11
N GLN A 29 2.42 -0.56 -8.78
CA GLN A 29 1.95 -0.60 -7.41
C GLN A 29 2.90 -1.54 -6.68
N ALA A 30 3.76 -0.95 -5.83
CA ALA A 30 4.72 -1.70 -5.05
C ALA A 30 3.97 -2.83 -4.35
N ALA A 31 4.31 -4.08 -4.69
CA ALA A 31 3.75 -5.21 -4.01
C ALA A 31 4.05 -5.02 -2.51
N PRO A 32 3.05 -5.19 -1.62
CA PRO A 32 3.29 -5.06 -0.20
C PRO A 32 4.43 -6.01 0.17
N PRO A 33 5.38 -5.58 1.03
CA PRO A 33 6.47 -6.45 1.46
C PRO A 33 5.87 -7.76 1.95
N LYS A 34 6.47 -8.88 1.54
CA LYS A 34 6.05 -10.20 1.98
C LYS A 34 6.40 -10.32 3.46
N THR A 35 5.44 -10.03 4.32
CA THR A 35 5.61 -10.13 5.76
C THR A 35 5.56 -11.59 6.16
N ASP A 36 6.54 -12.04 6.94
CA ASP A 36 6.42 -13.29 7.67
C ASP A 36 5.26 -13.12 8.66
N ALA A 37 4.12 -13.73 8.33
CA ALA A 37 2.91 -13.58 9.13
C ALA A 37 3.15 -14.21 10.51
N VAL A 38 3.05 -13.41 11.57
CA VAL A 38 2.99 -13.93 12.93
C VAL A 38 1.57 -14.45 13.14
N GLU A 39 1.42 -15.77 13.17
CA GLU A 39 0.15 -16.43 13.43
C GLU A 39 -0.08 -16.57 14.95
N PHE A 40 -1.30 -16.29 15.41
CA PHE A 40 -1.68 -16.43 16.81
C PHE A 40 -2.69 -17.57 16.96
N HIS A 41 -2.48 -18.43 17.95
CA HIS A 41 -3.40 -19.52 18.27
C HIS A 41 -3.95 -19.41 19.69
N GLU A 42 -5.20 -19.83 19.86
CA GLU A 42 -5.83 -19.87 21.18
C GLU A 42 -5.09 -20.83 22.12
N GLY A 43 -5.03 -20.48 23.40
CA GLY A 43 -4.33 -21.27 24.42
C GLY A 43 -2.80 -21.13 24.39
N GLN A 44 -2.20 -20.56 23.33
CA GLN A 44 -0.78 -20.21 23.33
C GLN A 44 -0.52 -18.97 24.17
N MET A 45 0.65 -18.95 24.82
CA MET A 45 1.10 -17.76 25.53
C MET A 45 1.34 -16.64 24.53
N PHE A 46 0.67 -15.50 24.73
CA PHE A 46 0.91 -14.31 23.92
C PHE A 46 2.35 -13.82 24.11
N PRO A 47 3.08 -13.46 23.03
CA PRO A 47 4.48 -13.03 23.14
C PRO A 47 4.62 -11.77 24.00
N THR A 48 5.74 -11.65 24.72
CA THR A 48 6.04 -10.42 25.46
C THR A 48 6.49 -9.35 24.46
N LEU A 49 5.62 -8.37 24.24
CA LEU A 49 5.88 -7.20 23.39
C LEU A 49 6.28 -5.99 24.23
N ILE A 50 7.14 -5.16 23.64
CA ILE A 50 7.49 -3.83 24.15
C ILE A 50 7.03 -2.83 23.10
N LEU A 51 6.16 -1.90 23.50
CA LEU A 51 5.57 -0.88 22.64
C LEU A 51 5.76 0.50 23.26
N PRO A 52 5.89 1.56 22.45
CA PRO A 52 5.90 2.92 22.97
C PRO A 52 4.55 3.27 23.60
N ARG A 53 4.57 3.88 24.78
CA ARG A 53 3.36 4.35 25.45
C ARG A 53 2.87 5.65 24.82
N LEU A 54 1.55 5.77 24.64
CA LEU A 54 0.93 6.97 24.07
C LEU A 54 1.23 8.24 24.87
N ARG A 55 1.29 8.15 26.21
CA ARG A 55 1.42 9.30 27.10
C ARG A 55 2.78 10.00 26.99
N ASP A 56 3.87 9.25 26.92
CA ASP A 56 5.23 9.76 27.12
C ASP A 56 6.26 9.19 26.13
N GLY A 57 5.83 8.35 25.17
CA GLY A 57 6.69 7.69 24.21
C GLY A 57 7.65 6.66 24.81
N ARG A 58 7.64 6.46 26.14
CA ARG A 58 8.57 5.54 26.80
C ARG A 58 8.18 4.09 26.51
N PRO A 59 9.14 3.16 26.49
CA PRO A 59 8.84 1.74 26.39
C PRO A 59 7.86 1.30 27.49
N GLY A 60 6.85 0.53 27.12
CA GLY A 60 5.96 -0.19 28.03
C GLY A 60 5.82 -1.64 27.59
N SER A 61 5.67 -2.56 28.54
CA SER A 61 5.55 -3.99 28.22
C SER A 61 4.13 -4.48 28.41
N VAL A 62 3.69 -5.40 27.56
CA VAL A 62 2.45 -6.16 27.82
C VAL A 62 2.55 -7.02 29.09
N ALA A 63 3.77 -7.36 29.53
CA ALA A 63 4.00 -8.10 30.77
C ALA A 63 3.59 -7.31 32.03
N ASP A 64 3.54 -5.98 31.95
CA ASP A 64 3.11 -5.11 33.05
C ASP A 64 1.61 -5.32 33.38
N PHE A 65 0.85 -5.97 32.49
CA PHE A 65 -0.58 -6.26 32.65
C PHE A 65 -0.87 -7.71 33.06
N ARG A 66 0.14 -8.49 33.47
CA ARG A 66 -0.06 -9.86 33.94
C ARG A 66 -1.07 -9.92 35.10
N GLY A 67 -1.87 -10.99 35.12
CA GLY A 67 -2.98 -11.15 36.08
C GLY A 67 -4.22 -10.32 35.75
N LYS A 68 -4.22 -9.57 34.63
CA LYS A 68 -5.39 -8.85 34.12
C LYS A 68 -5.80 -9.42 32.76
N LYS A 69 -7.08 -9.33 32.43
CA LYS A 69 -7.56 -9.57 31.05
C LYS A 69 -7.13 -8.38 30.19
N LEU A 70 -6.33 -8.66 29.16
CA LEU A 70 -5.79 -7.66 28.25
C LEU A 70 -6.48 -7.78 26.88
N ILE A 71 -6.80 -6.65 26.26
CA ILE A 71 -7.29 -6.55 24.88
C ILE A 71 -6.26 -5.72 24.10
N LEU A 72 -5.74 -6.27 23.01
CA LEU A 72 -4.83 -5.57 22.10
C LEU A 72 -5.60 -5.18 20.83
N HIS A 73 -5.66 -3.88 20.54
CA HIS A 73 -6.30 -3.35 19.34
C HIS A 73 -5.22 -2.79 18.42
N ILE A 74 -5.02 -3.41 17.25
CA ILE A 74 -4.01 -3.04 16.26
C ILE A 74 -4.74 -2.53 15.01
N PHE A 75 -4.38 -1.33 14.55
CA PHE A 75 -4.94 -0.74 13.34
C PHE A 75 -3.85 0.01 12.58
N ALA A 76 -4.00 0.10 11.26
CA ALA A 76 -3.23 1.03 10.45
C ALA A 76 -3.96 2.37 10.42
N SER A 77 -3.28 3.44 10.81
CA SER A 77 -3.77 4.82 10.66
C SER A 77 -2.97 5.55 9.58
N TRP A 78 -3.69 6.31 8.77
CA TRP A 78 -3.22 7.24 7.75
C TRP A 78 -2.76 8.57 8.36
#